data_AF-A0A7W2SV63-F1
#
_entry.id   AF-A0A7W2SV63-F1
#
_cell.length_a   1.000
_cell.length_b   1.000
_cell.length_c   1.000
_cell.angle_alpha   90.00
_cell.angle_beta   90.00
_cell.angle_gamma   90.00
#
_symmetry.space_group_name_H-M   'P 1'
#
loop_
_entity.id
_entity.type
_entity.pdbx_description
1 polymer ?
#
loop_
_entity_poly.entity_id
_entity_poly.type
_entity_poly.pdbx_seq_one_letter_code
_entity_poly.pdbx_strand_id
1 'polypeptide(L)'
;MDILNKVLISENYAFIALVLVGVFILWFLPAMLALIFNRKQFKLIVLACIPAGLSFIAWGGVLVWAISGKTIAKYTSKVEAEN
;
A
#
# COMPACT_ATOMS: atom_id res chain seq x y z
N MET A 1 -7.72 15.18 18.67
CA MET A 1 -8.75 15.60 17.68
C MET A 1 -8.58 17.07 17.29
N ASP A 2 -8.06 17.91 18.18
CA ASP A 2 -7.90 19.36 17.97
C ASP A 2 -7.00 19.75 16.80
N ILE A 3 -5.94 18.97 16.56
CA ILE A 3 -4.99 19.23 15.47
C ILE A 3 -5.68 18.98 14.11
N LEU A 4 -6.40 17.85 13.97
CA LEU A 4 -7.16 17.55 12.75
C LEU A 4 -8.23 18.59 12.47
N ASN A 5 -8.97 19.04 13.49
CA ASN A 5 -9.94 20.12 13.35
C ASN A 5 -9.27 21.44 12.95
N LYS A 6 -8.12 21.79 13.54
CA LYS A 6 -7.34 22.96 13.12
C LYS A 6 -6.87 22.89 11.67
N VAL A 7 -6.50 21.71 11.19
CA VAL A 7 -6.06 21.52 9.81
C VAL A 7 -7.23 21.58 8.83
N LEU A 8 -8.38 20.97 9.16
CA LEU A 8 -9.56 20.92 8.29
C LEU A 8 -10.37 22.23 8.27
N ILE A 9 -10.35 23.01 9.36
CA ILE A 9 -11.00 24.32 9.48
C ILE A 9 -10.05 25.46 9.04
N SER A 10 -8.79 25.12 8.75
CA SER A 10 -7.83 26.05 8.17
C SER A 10 -8.37 26.62 6.86
N GLU A 11 -8.43 27.94 6.72
CA GLU A 11 -8.75 28.59 5.43
C GLU A 11 -7.66 28.36 4.36
N ASN A 12 -6.56 27.70 4.73
CA ASN A 12 -5.48 27.37 3.82
C ASN A 12 -5.73 26.04 3.10
N TYR A 13 -6.54 26.09 2.04
CA TYR A 13 -6.87 24.95 1.18
C TYR A 13 -5.64 24.23 0.61
N ALA A 14 -4.55 24.95 0.35
CA ALA A 14 -3.29 24.36 -0.13
C ALA A 14 -2.69 23.37 0.88
N PHE A 15 -2.77 23.70 2.17
CA PHE A 15 -2.26 22.82 3.23
C PHE A 15 -3.15 21.60 3.41
N ILE A 16 -4.47 21.77 3.34
CA ILE A 16 -5.43 20.64 3.38
C ILE A 16 -5.19 19.69 2.20
N ALA A 17 -5.03 20.23 0.99
CA ALA A 17 -4.73 19.43 -0.19
C ALA A 17 -3.41 18.67 -0.03
N LEU A 18 -2.35 19.30 0.51
CA LEU A 18 -1.07 18.65 0.75
C LEU A 18 -1.18 17.50 1.76
N VAL A 19 -1.91 17.69 2.86
CA VAL A 19 -2.15 16.63 3.85
C VAL A 19 -2.93 15.47 3.24
N LEU A 20 -4.00 15.75 2.48
CA LEU A 20 -4.78 14.71 1.81
C LEU A 20 -3.93 13.92 0.82
N VAL A 21 -3.09 14.59 0.01
CA VAL A 21 -2.17 13.94 -0.91
C VAL A 21 -1.16 13.08 -0.15
N GLY A 22 -0.60 13.57 0.95
CA GLY A 22 0.32 12.80 1.80
C GLY A 22 -0.33 11.53 2.36
N VAL A 23 -1.56 11.63 2.85
CA VAL A 23 -2.34 10.48 3.32
C VAL A 23 -2.61 9.51 2.18
N PHE A 24 -2.97 9.99 0.98
CA PHE A 24 -3.23 9.15 -0.18
C PHE A 24 -1.99 8.37 -0.63
N ILE A 25 -0.82 9.02 -0.64
CA ILE A 25 0.46 8.38 -0.96
C ILE A 25 0.81 7.33 0.09
N LEU A 26 0.63 7.63 1.38
CA LEU A 26 0.89 6.67 2.45
C LEU A 26 -0.07 5.48 2.39
N TRP A 27 -1.34 5.73 2.05
CA TRP A 27 -2.36 4.69 1.88
C TRP A 27 -2.02 3.72 0.76
N PHE A 28 -1.51 4.23 -0.36
CA PHE A 28 -1.11 3.46 -1.54
C PHE A 28 0.38 3.05 -1.56
N LEU A 29 1.11 3.29 -0.47
CA LEU A 29 2.51 2.90 -0.34
C LEU A 29 2.75 1.40 -0.64
N PRO A 30 1.95 0.44 -0.13
CA PRO A 30 2.13 -0.99 -0.41
C PRO A 30 1.98 -1.31 -1.90
N ALA A 31 1.07 -0.61 -2.59
CA ALA A 31 0.88 -0.75 -4.03
C ALA A 31 2.11 -0.25 -4.81
N MET A 32 2.72 0.86 -4.42
CA MET A 32 3.97 1.34 -5.03
C MET A 32 5.11 0.33 -4.85
N LEU A 33 5.26 -0.26 -3.66
CA LEU A 33 6.25 -1.32 -3.43
C LEU A 33 5.99 -2.54 -4.33
N ALA A 34 4.72 -2.96 -4.45
CA ALA A 34 4.35 -4.08 -5.30
C ALA A 34 4.63 -3.83 -6.80
N LEU A 35 4.55 -2.58 -7.27
CA LEU A 35 4.90 -2.21 -8.63
C LEU A 35 6.39 -2.45 -8.94
N ILE A 36 7.27 -2.25 -7.96
CA ILE A 36 8.72 -2.42 -8.11
C ILE A 36 9.13 -3.88 -7.92
N PHE A 37 8.63 -4.51 -6.86
CA PHE A 37 9.06 -5.87 -6.47
C PHE A 37 8.25 -6.96 -7.17
N ASN A 38 6.97 -6.75 -7.47
CA ASN A 38 6.06 -7.83 -7.86
C ASN A 38 5.01 -7.42 -8.90
N ARG A 39 5.46 -6.91 -10.08
CA ARG A 39 4.58 -6.47 -11.18
C ARG A 39 3.48 -7.46 -11.56
N LYS A 40 3.70 -8.77 -11.39
CA LYS A 40 2.70 -9.81 -11.69
C LYS A 40 1.55 -9.84 -10.68
N GLN A 41 1.83 -9.64 -9.39
CA GLN A 41 0.83 -9.70 -8.31
C GLN A 41 0.35 -8.30 -7.87
N PHE A 42 0.90 -7.24 -8.45
CA PHE A 42 0.51 -5.86 -8.21
C PHE A 42 -1.01 -5.63 -8.27
N LYS A 43 -1.71 -6.22 -9.26
CA LYS A 43 -3.18 -6.08 -9.37
C LYS A 43 -3.92 -6.58 -8.12
N LEU A 44 -3.46 -7.67 -7.51
CA LEU A 44 -4.06 -8.22 -6.31
C LEU A 44 -3.74 -7.34 -5.08
N ILE A 45 -2.52 -6.82 -5.00
CA ILE A 45 -2.11 -5.91 -3.91
C ILE A 45 -2.87 -4.59 -3.98
N VAL A 46 -3.08 -4.02 -5.17
CA VAL A 46 -3.90 -2.81 -5.36
C VAL A 46 -5.33 -3.03 -4.92
N LEU A 47 -5.93 -4.17 -5.31
CA LEU A 47 -7.28 -4.54 -4.87
C LEU A 47 -7.34 -4.73 -3.35
N ALA A 48 -6.33 -5.35 -2.75
CA ALA A 48 -6.21 -5.52 -1.31
C ALA A 48 -5.91 -4.20 -0.58
N CYS A 49 -5.32 -3.20 -1.24
CA CYS A 49 -5.04 -1.88 -0.66
C CYS A 49 -6.33 -1.11 -0.30
N ILE A 50 -7.43 -1.35 -1.03
CA ILE A 50 -8.73 -0.73 -0.78
C ILE A 50 -9.29 -1.16 0.60
N PRO A 51 -9.46 -2.46 0.92
CA PRO A 51 -9.86 -2.91 2.26
C PRO A 51 -8.72 -2.80 3.27
N ALA A 52 -7.46 -2.96 2.88
CA ALA A 52 -6.33 -2.91 3.82
C ALA A 52 -6.11 -1.53 4.39
N GLY A 53 -6.46 -0.49 3.66
CA GLY A 53 -6.49 0.84 4.21
C GLY A 53 -7.36 0.96 5.47
N LEU A 54 -8.50 0.27 5.52
CA LEU A 54 -9.41 0.32 6.68
C LEU A 54 -8.83 -0.35 7.93
N SER A 55 -7.71 -1.08 7.83
CA SER A 55 -7.10 -1.80 8.96
C SER A 55 -5.58 -1.81 8.91
N PHE A 56 -4.93 -1.29 9.95
CA PHE A 56 -3.46 -1.28 10.10
C PHE A 56 -2.81 -2.67 9.94
N ILE A 57 -3.48 -3.74 10.41
CA ILE A 57 -2.96 -5.10 10.32
C ILE A 57 -2.96 -5.57 8.86
N ALA A 58 -4.07 -5.34 8.16
CA ALA A 58 -4.17 -5.67 6.74
C ALA A 58 -3.14 -4.86 5.94
N TRP A 59 -3.01 -3.56 6.22
CA TRP A 59 -2.02 -2.68 5.59
C TRP A 59 -0.58 -3.20 5.76
N GLY A 60 -0.20 -3.60 6.97
CA GLY A 60 1.10 -4.22 7.24
C GLY A 60 1.29 -5.56 6.51
N GLY A 61 0.24 -6.39 6.46
CA GLY A 61 0.25 -7.66 5.73
C GLY A 61 0.48 -7.50 4.23
N VAL A 62 -0.22 -6.57 3.57
CA VAL A 62 0.04 -6.27 2.15
C VAL A 62 1.43 -5.69 1.92
N LEU A 63 2.00 -4.97 2.89
CA LEU A 63 3.35 -4.41 2.82
C LEU A 63 4.42 -5.52 2.83
N VAL A 64 4.29 -6.49 3.74
CA VAL A 64 5.16 -7.68 3.77
C VAL A 64 4.97 -8.52 2.51
N TRP A 65 3.73 -8.69 2.04
CA TRP A 65 3.43 -9.44 0.82
C TRP A 65 3.99 -8.75 -0.44
N ALA A 66 3.94 -7.42 -0.50
CA ALA A 66 4.53 -6.63 -1.58
C ALA A 66 6.04 -6.83 -1.69
N ILE A 67 6.75 -6.93 -0.55
CA ILE A 67 8.20 -7.13 -0.51
C ILE A 67 8.57 -8.61 -0.77
N SER A 68 7.88 -9.56 -0.12
CA SER A 68 8.22 -10.98 -0.16
C SER A 68 7.72 -11.72 -1.40
N GLY A 69 6.74 -11.18 -2.12
CA GLY A 69 6.06 -11.90 -3.20
C GLY A 69 6.95 -12.27 -4.40
N LYS A 70 8.04 -11.52 -4.65
CA LYS A 70 9.03 -11.87 -5.70
C LYS A 70 9.82 -13.13 -5.34
N THR A 71 10.14 -13.28 -4.06
CA THR A 71 10.93 -14.39 -3.53
C THR A 71 10.11 -15.67 -3.57
N ILE A 72 8.87 -15.62 -3.07
CA ILE A 72 7.95 -16.76 -3.07
C ILE A 72 7.70 -17.25 -4.51
N ALA A 73 7.43 -16.34 -5.45
CA ALA A 73 7.22 -16.71 -6.85
C ALA A 73 8.41 -17.48 -7.46
N LYS A 74 9.65 -17.13 -7.09
CA LYS A 74 10.88 -17.77 -7.58
C LYS A 74 11.08 -19.17 -6.98
N TYR A 75 10.62 -19.41 -5.75
CA TYR A 75 10.65 -20.74 -5.15
C TYR A 75 9.55 -21.63 -5.71
N THR A 76 8.32 -21.13 -5.87
CA THR A 76 7.21 -21.90 -6.46
C THR A 76 7.54 -22.35 -7.88
N SER A 77 8.10 -21.47 -8.71
CA SER A 77 8.44 -21.82 -10.10
C SER A 77 9.64 -22.77 -10.23
N LYS A 78 10.48 -22.91 -9.19
CA LYS A 78 11.50 -23.96 -9.14
C LYS A 78 10.91 -25.33 -8.78
N VAL A 79 10.03 -25.36 -7.78
CA VAL A 79 9.36 -26.59 -7.32
C VAL A 79 8.47 -27.17 -8.44
N GLU A 80 7.83 -26.32 -9.23
CA GLU A 80 6.99 -26.74 -10.36
C GLU A 80 7.81 -27.21 -11.57
N ALA A 81 9.09 -26.86 -11.67
CA ALA A 81 9.99 -27.33 -12.73
C ALA A 81 10.73 -28.63 -12.37
N GLU A 82 10.70 -29.05 -11.10
CA GLU A 82 11.32 -30.28 -10.59
C GLU A 82 10.30 -31.43 -10.37
N ASN A 83 9.01 -31.19 -10.64
CA ASN A 83 7.95 -32.22 -10.69
C ASN A 83 7.53 -32.50 -12.14
#